data_AF-B8AQD7-F1
#
_entry.id   AF-B8AQD7-F1
#
_cell.length_a   1.000
_cell.length_b   1.000
_cell.length_c   1.000
_cell.angle_alpha   90.00
_cell.angle_beta   90.00
_cell.angle_gamma   90.00
#
_symmetry.space_group_name_H-M   'P 1'
#
loop_
_entity.id
_entity.type
_entity.pdbx_description
1 polymer ?
#
loop_
_entity_poly.entity_id
_entity_poly.type
_entity_poly.pdbx_seq_one_letter_code
_entity_poly.pdbx_strand_id
1 'polypeptide(L)'
;MHVVICPLLAFGHLLPCLDLAQRLACGHRVSFVSTPRNISRLPPVRPSLAPLVSFVALPLPRVEGLPNGAESTHDVPHDRPDMVELHLRAFDGLAAPFSEFLGTACADWVMPTSSAPRQTLSSNIHVNHS
;
A
#
# COMPACT_ATOMS: atom_id res chain seq x y z
N MET A 1 15.84 -0.69 4.55
CA MET A 1 15.30 -0.46 3.19
C MET A 1 13.88 -0.98 3.13
N HIS A 2 12.98 -0.20 2.54
CA HIS A 2 11.56 -0.54 2.33
C HIS A 2 11.33 -0.64 0.83
N VAL A 3 10.72 -1.73 0.38
CA VAL A 3 10.39 -1.98 -1.03
C VAL A 3 8.89 -1.85 -1.22
N VAL A 4 8.48 -1.12 -2.25
CA VAL A 4 7.09 -1.06 -2.68
C VAL A 4 6.95 -1.85 -3.98
N ILE A 5 5.95 -2.74 -4.02
CA ILE A 5 5.62 -3.53 -5.21
C ILE A 5 4.19 -3.19 -5.61
N CYS A 6 3.99 -2.73 -6.85
CA CYS A 6 2.68 -2.46 -7.43
C CYS A 6 2.56 -3.25 -8.75
N PRO A 7 1.96 -4.46 -8.73
CA PRO A 7 1.81 -5.30 -9.91
C PRO A 7 0.65 -4.83 -10.80
N LEU A 8 0.67 -5.24 -12.06
CA LEU A 8 -0.52 -5.21 -12.89
C LEU A 8 -1.62 -6.06 -12.25
N LEU A 9 -2.88 -5.62 -12.34
CA LEU A 9 -4.04 -6.25 -11.68
C LEU A 9 -4.53 -7.51 -12.43
N ALA A 10 -3.64 -8.47 -12.61
CA ALA A 10 -3.93 -9.78 -13.18
C ALA A 10 -3.24 -10.85 -12.33
N PHE A 11 -3.91 -11.97 -12.07
CA PHE A 11 -3.34 -13.02 -11.21
C PHE A 11 -2.01 -13.61 -11.73
N GLY A 12 -1.79 -13.57 -13.05
CA GLY A 12 -0.49 -13.90 -13.66
C GLY A 12 0.67 -12.99 -13.24
N HIS A 13 0.39 -11.76 -12.80
CA HIS A 13 1.38 -10.83 -12.24
C HIS A 13 1.33 -10.76 -10.71
N LEU A 14 0.13 -10.80 -10.12
CA LEU A 14 -0.06 -10.69 -8.67
C LEU A 14 0.63 -11.83 -7.90
N LEU A 15 0.46 -13.09 -8.34
CA LEU A 15 1.00 -14.24 -7.61
C LEU A 15 2.55 -14.27 -7.66
N PRO A 16 3.21 -14.14 -8.82
CA PRO A 16 4.67 -14.09 -8.85
C PRO A 16 5.25 -12.88 -8.09
N CYS A 17 4.59 -11.72 -8.16
CA CYS A 17 5.01 -10.56 -7.38
C CYS A 17 4.85 -10.79 -5.87
N LEU A 18 3.84 -11.54 -5.42
CA LEU A 18 3.69 -11.88 -4.01
C LEU A 18 4.78 -12.85 -3.55
N ASP A 19 5.16 -13.81 -4.39
CA ASP A 19 6.31 -14.68 -4.12
C ASP A 19 7.61 -13.88 -4.03
N LEU A 20 7.79 -12.89 -4.91
CA LEU A 20 8.91 -11.96 -4.84
C LEU A 20 8.87 -11.13 -3.56
N ALA A 21 7.71 -10.61 -3.16
CA ALA A 21 7.52 -9.85 -1.93
C ALA A 21 7.98 -10.66 -0.71
N GLN A 22 7.60 -11.92 -0.63
CA GLN A 22 8.01 -12.82 0.46
C GLN A 22 9.51 -13.11 0.46
N ARG A 23 10.15 -13.22 -0.71
CA ARG A 23 11.61 -13.39 -0.80
C ARG A 23 12.36 -12.14 -0.34
N LEU A 24 11.88 -10.96 -0.72
CA LEU A 24 12.45 -9.68 -0.28
C LEU A 24 12.22 -9.42 1.22
N ALA A 25 11.11 -9.93 1.76
CA ALA A 25 10.78 -9.81 3.18
C ALA A 25 11.80 -10.49 4.11
N CYS A 26 12.69 -11.35 3.61
CA CYS A 26 13.77 -11.94 4.40
C CYS A 26 14.85 -10.92 4.84
N GLY A 27 14.87 -9.72 4.27
CA GLY A 27 15.83 -8.65 4.64
C GLY A 27 15.28 -7.22 4.53
N HIS A 28 14.04 -7.06 4.09
CA HIS A 28 13.42 -5.77 3.84
C HIS A 28 11.98 -5.74 4.37
N ARG A 29 11.47 -4.55 4.67
CA ARG A 29 10.02 -4.34 4.76
C ARG A 29 9.47 -4.21 3.35
N VAL A 30 8.29 -4.78 3.08
CA VAL A 30 7.66 -4.76 1.77
C VAL A 30 6.23 -4.25 1.89
N SER A 31 5.87 -3.26 1.08
CA SER A 31 4.48 -2.90 0.84
C SER A 31 4.03 -3.48 -0.48
N PHE A 32 3.04 -4.37 -0.42
CA PHE A 32 2.41 -4.95 -1.59
C PHE A 32 1.13 -4.18 -1.91
N VAL A 33 1.17 -3.35 -2.94
CA VAL A 33 0.08 -2.47 -3.34
C VAL A 33 -0.80 -3.19 -4.34
N SER A 34 -2.09 -3.26 -4.06
CA SER A 34 -3.11 -3.77 -4.98
C SER A 34 -4.48 -3.23 -4.57
N THR A 35 -5.54 -3.76 -5.16
CA THR A 35 -6.91 -3.34 -4.87
C THR A 35 -7.56 -4.23 -3.79
N PRO A 36 -8.58 -3.75 -3.07
CA PRO A 36 -9.18 -4.48 -1.95
C PRO A 36 -9.63 -5.91 -2.30
N ARG A 37 -10.30 -6.10 -3.45
CA ARG A 37 -10.79 -7.40 -3.88
C ARG A 37 -9.66 -8.34 -4.25
N ASN A 38 -8.61 -7.84 -4.91
CA ASN A 38 -7.44 -8.64 -5.24
C ASN A 38 -6.71 -9.10 -3.97
N ILE A 39 -6.46 -8.21 -3.01
CA ILE A 39 -5.81 -8.55 -1.73
C ILE A 39 -6.60 -9.64 -1.01
N SER A 40 -7.93 -9.56 -0.99
CA SER A 40 -8.78 -10.57 -0.34
C SER A 40 -8.70 -11.96 -0.96
N ARG A 41 -8.28 -12.05 -2.23
CA ARG A 41 -8.15 -13.29 -3.01
C ARG A 41 -6.71 -13.83 -3.04
N LEU A 42 -5.73 -13.09 -2.53
CA LEU A 42 -4.34 -13.55 -2.50
C LEU A 42 -4.14 -14.64 -1.45
N PRO A 43 -3.21 -15.58 -1.68
CA PRO A 43 -2.82 -16.51 -0.63
C PRO A 43 -2.18 -15.74 0.54
N PRO A 44 -2.33 -16.24 1.78
CA PRO A 44 -1.71 -15.61 2.93
C PRO A 44 -0.18 -15.64 2.83
N VAL A 45 0.45 -14.62 3.40
CA VAL A 45 1.90 -14.57 3.58
C VAL A 45 2.32 -15.56 4.66
N ARG A 46 3.52 -16.15 4.55
CA ARG A 46 4.09 -17.00 5.61
C ARG A 46 4.04 -16.27 6.97
N PRO A 47 3.58 -16.91 8.06
CA PRO A 47 3.42 -16.24 9.36
C PRO A 47 4.67 -15.53 9.87
N SER A 48 5.86 -16.10 9.64
CA SER A 48 7.14 -15.50 10.01
C SER A 48 7.48 -14.21 9.25
N LEU A 49 6.88 -14.00 8.07
CA LEU A 49 7.08 -12.83 7.22
C LEU A 49 5.95 -11.81 7.33
N ALA A 50 4.82 -12.17 7.97
CA ALA A 50 3.66 -11.28 8.10
C ALA A 50 3.98 -9.89 8.71
N PRO A 51 4.89 -9.75 9.70
CA PRO A 51 5.27 -8.42 10.22
C PRO A 51 6.07 -7.56 9.23
N LEU A 52 6.59 -8.17 8.17
CA LEU A 52 7.49 -7.55 7.19
C LEU A 52 6.81 -7.29 5.85
N VAL A 53 5.63 -7.87 5.59
CA VAL A 53 4.83 -7.64 4.38
C VAL A 53 3.53 -6.95 4.76
N SER A 54 3.34 -5.73 4.29
CA SER A 54 2.09 -4.96 4.47
C SER A 54 1.33 -4.89 3.15
N PHE A 55 0.07 -5.30 3.17
CA PHE A 55 -0.83 -5.10 2.03
C PHE A 55 -1.40 -3.68 2.07
N VAL A 56 -1.29 -2.97 0.96
CA VAL A 56 -1.80 -1.60 0.80
C VAL A 56 -2.92 -1.64 -0.23
N ALA A 57 -4.14 -1.39 0.23
CA ALA A 57 -5.33 -1.41 -0.61
C ALA A 57 -5.61 -0.03 -1.20
N LEU A 58 -5.49 0.11 -2.52
CA LEU A 58 -5.91 1.30 -3.25
C LEU A 58 -7.21 1.01 -3.99
N PRO A 59 -8.30 1.76 -3.73
CA PRO A 59 -9.57 1.56 -4.43
C PRO A 59 -9.40 1.80 -5.93
N LEU A 60 -9.82 0.82 -6.75
CA LEU A 60 -9.79 0.99 -8.21
C LEU A 60 -10.84 2.03 -8.62
N PRO A 61 -10.46 3.09 -9.36
CA PRO A 61 -11.43 4.09 -9.81
C PRO A 61 -12.41 3.47 -10.79
N ARG A 62 -13.66 3.96 -10.74
CA ARG A 62 -14.70 3.53 -11.68
C ARG A 62 -14.40 4.09 -13.07
N VAL A 63 -14.55 3.23 -14.07
CA VAL A 63 -14.47 3.60 -15.49
C VAL A 63 -15.77 3.17 -16.16
N GLU A 64 -16.39 4.06 -16.92
CA GLU A 64 -17.60 3.76 -17.66
C GLU A 64 -17.39 2.59 -18.63
N GLY A 65 -18.33 1.64 -18.66
CA GLY A 65 -18.23 0.42 -19.46
C GLY A 65 -17.50 -0.75 -18.78
N LEU A 66 -16.75 -0.51 -17.70
CA LEU A 66 -16.15 -1.58 -16.90
C LEU A 66 -17.18 -2.16 -15.91
N PRO A 67 -17.31 -3.50 -15.77
CA PRO A 67 -18.22 -4.08 -14.81
C PRO A 67 -17.91 -3.66 -13.36
N ASN A 68 -18.96 -3.51 -12.55
CA ASN A 68 -18.79 -3.15 -11.15
C ASN A 68 -17.96 -4.19 -10.39
N GLY A 69 -16.91 -3.72 -9.71
CA GLY A 69 -16.01 -4.57 -8.94
C GLY A 69 -15.06 -5.42 -9.78
N ALA A 70 -14.92 -5.13 -11.09
CA ALA A 70 -13.91 -5.76 -11.93
C ALA A 70 -12.52 -5.18 -11.61
N GLU A 71 -11.91 -5.72 -10.56
CA GLU A 71 -10.61 -5.30 -10.06
C GLU A 71 -9.46 -6.13 -10.62
N SER A 72 -9.75 -7.20 -11.35
CA SER A 72 -8.77 -8.01 -12.05
C SER A 72 -9.16 -8.22 -13.51
N THR A 73 -8.18 -8.51 -14.37
CA THR A 73 -8.44 -9.00 -15.73
C THR A 73 -9.25 -10.30 -15.76
N HIS A 74 -9.31 -11.04 -14.65
CA HIS A 74 -10.18 -12.21 -14.52
C HIS A 74 -11.66 -11.85 -14.29
N ASP A 75 -11.96 -10.65 -13.80
CA ASP A 75 -13.33 -10.20 -13.52
C ASP A 75 -14.00 -9.55 -14.75
N VAL A 76 -13.26 -9.33 -15.86
CA VAL A 76 -13.79 -8.72 -17.07
C VAL A 76 -14.17 -9.77 -18.13
N PRO A 77 -15.26 -9.56 -18.89
CA PRO A 77 -15.59 -10.40 -20.03
C PRO A 77 -14.49 -10.38 -21.10
N HIS A 78 -14.16 -11.53 -21.68
CA HIS A 78 -13.12 -11.66 -22.71
C HIS A 78 -13.66 -11.62 -24.14
N ASP A 79 -14.98 -11.62 -24.31
CA ASP A 79 -15.68 -11.53 -25.59
C ASP A 79 -15.70 -10.09 -26.16
N ARG A 80 -15.27 -9.11 -25.36
CA ARG A 80 -15.21 -7.70 -25.71
C ARG A 80 -13.77 -7.18 -25.76
N PRO A 81 -13.29 -6.69 -26.92
CA PRO A 81 -11.89 -6.30 -27.09
C PRO A 81 -11.52 -5.05 -26.27
N ASP A 82 -12.49 -4.20 -25.92
CA ASP A 82 -12.27 -2.96 -25.18
C ASP A 82 -12.15 -3.16 -23.65
N MET A 83 -12.48 -4.34 -23.13
CA MET A 83 -12.45 -4.61 -21.68
C MET A 83 -11.04 -4.50 -21.09
N VAL A 84 -10.03 -4.97 -21.83
CA VAL A 84 -8.64 -4.86 -21.39
C VAL A 84 -8.21 -3.39 -21.35
N GLU A 85 -8.60 -2.59 -22.33
CA GLU A 85 -8.30 -1.16 -22.38
C GLU A 85 -8.99 -0.40 -21.23
N LEU A 86 -10.28 -0.64 -20.98
CA LEU A 86 -10.99 -0.01 -19.88
C LEU A 86 -10.39 -0.39 -18.51
N HIS A 87 -9.97 -1.65 -18.35
CA HIS A 87 -9.30 -2.11 -17.14
C HIS A 87 -7.91 -1.49 -16.97
N LEU A 88 -7.13 -1.33 -18.04
CA LEU A 88 -5.86 -0.60 -18.02
C LEU A 88 -6.07 0.88 -17.66
N ARG A 89 -7.10 1.52 -18.21
CA ARG A 89 -7.47 2.91 -17.86
C ARG A 89 -7.84 3.04 -16.38
N ALA A 90 -8.53 2.05 -15.81
CA ALA A 90 -8.83 2.02 -14.39
C ALA A 90 -7.54 1.87 -13.55
N PHE A 91 -6.61 1.03 -14.00
CA PHE A 91 -5.29 0.85 -13.39
C PHE A 91 -4.46 2.14 -13.43
N ASP A 92 -4.42 2.85 -14.56
CA ASP A 92 -3.72 4.14 -14.69
C ASP A 92 -4.26 5.19 -13.70
N GLY A 93 -5.56 5.14 -13.40
CA GLY A 93 -6.18 5.98 -12.39
C GLY A 93 -5.66 5.74 -10.95
N LEU A 94 -4.89 4.68 -10.70
CA LEU A 94 -4.20 4.47 -9.43
C LEU A 94 -2.94 5.33 -9.27
N ALA A 95 -2.47 6.00 -10.32
CA ALA A 95 -1.23 6.78 -10.26
C ALA A 95 -1.24 7.87 -9.16
N ALA A 96 -2.34 8.62 -9.05
CA ALA A 96 -2.49 9.66 -8.02
C ALA A 96 -2.49 9.09 -6.58
N PRO A 97 -3.38 8.14 -6.21
CA PRO A 97 -3.36 7.57 -4.87
C PRO A 97 -2.08 6.77 -4.57
N PHE A 98 -1.46 6.18 -5.59
CA PHE A 98 -0.15 5.53 -5.43
C PHE A 98 0.95 6.55 -5.10
N SER A 99 0.99 7.70 -5.80
CA SER A 99 1.95 8.78 -5.50
C SER A 99 1.74 9.35 -4.09
N GLU A 100 0.50 9.53 -3.65
CA GLU A 100 0.18 9.98 -2.30
C GLU A 100 0.67 8.97 -1.26
N PHE A 101 0.44 7.68 -1.50
CA PHE A 101 0.97 6.60 -0.68
C PHE A 101 2.51 6.61 -0.62
N LEU A 102 3.20 6.80 -1.75
CA LEU A 102 4.67 6.88 -1.76
C LEU A 102 5.17 8.09 -0.95
N GLY A 103 4.48 9.23 -1.03
CA GLY A 103 4.81 10.42 -0.24
C GLY A 103 4.75 10.16 1.27
N THR A 104 3.73 9.46 1.74
CA THR A 104 3.57 9.10 3.17
C THR A 104 4.57 8.03 3.60
N ALA A 105 4.75 6.97 2.81
CA ALA A 105 5.70 5.89 3.10
C ALA A 105 7.16 6.38 3.16
N CYS A 106 7.53 7.37 2.35
CA CYS A 106 8.85 8.00 2.41
C CYS A 106 9.02 8.91 3.64
N ALA A 107 7.97 9.61 4.06
CA ALA A 107 8.02 10.52 5.21
C ALA A 107 8.24 9.76 6.54
N ASP A 108 7.64 8.57 6.70
CA ASP A 108 7.84 7.72 7.88
C ASP A 108 9.30 7.27 8.09
N TRP A 109 10.12 7.32 7.04
CA TRP A 109 11.54 6.96 7.10
C TRP A 109 12.45 8.16 7.45
N VAL A 110 11.95 9.40 7.30
CA VAL A 110 12.68 10.58 7.74
C VAL A 110 12.55 10.64 9.25
N MET A 111 13.58 10.15 9.96
CA MET A 111 13.71 10.34 11.40
C MET A 111 13.45 11.83 11.72
N PRO A 112 12.50 12.19 12.58
CA PRO A 112 12.38 13.57 13.03
C PRO A 112 13.71 13.92 13.71
N THR A 113 14.51 14.74 13.05
CA THR A 113 15.74 15.25 13.63
C THR A 113 15.31 16.20 14.74
N SER A 114 15.33 15.69 15.96
CA SER A 114 15.10 16.48 17.17
C SER A 114 16.04 17.69 17.15
N SER A 115 15.50 18.87 16.85
CA SER A 115 16.15 20.15 17.10
C SER A 115 15.23 21.07 17.92
N ALA A 116 15.13 20.70 19.21
CA ALA A 116 15.04 21.57 20.41
C ALA A 116 13.74 22.34 20.74
N PRO A 117 13.55 22.82 22.00
CA PRO A 117 14.36 22.63 23.21
C PRO A 117 13.63 21.96 24.40
N ARG A 118 14.43 21.47 25.37
CA ARG A 118 13.96 21.18 26.74
C ARG A 118 13.26 22.42 27.29
N GLN A 119 11.99 22.29 27.68
CA GLN A 119 11.43 23.23 28.65
C GLN A 119 12.16 23.02 29.98
N THR A 120 12.88 24.04 30.42
CA THR A 120 13.40 24.16 31.76
C THR A 120 12.23 24.13 32.74
N LEU A 121 12.26 23.20 33.71
CA LEU A 121 11.42 23.30 34.89
C LEU A 121 11.72 24.63 35.57
N SER A 122 10.73 25.53 35.61
CA SER A 122 10.70 26.60 36.60
C SER A 122 9.91 26.09 37.79
N SER A 123 10.65 25.73 38.82
CA SER A 123 10.17 25.46 40.17
C SER A 123 9.40 26.67 40.69
N ASN A 124 8.12 26.52 41.00
CA ASN A 124 7.41 27.42 41.91
C ASN A 124 7.02 26.63 43.14
N ILE A 125 7.90 26.66 44.14
CA ILE A 125 7.58 26.34 45.52
C ILE A 125 6.65 27.46 46.00
N HIS A 126 5.38 27.13 46.25
CA HIS A 126 4.51 27.97 47.07
C HIS A 126 4.46 27.34 48.46
N VAL A 127 5.17 27.97 49.40
CA VAL A 127 5.00 27.75 50.83
C VAL A 127 3.76 28.56 51.21
N ASN A 128 2.71 27.89 51.71
CA ASN A 128 1.69 28.58 52.50
C ASN A 128 1.62 27.93 53.88
N HIS A 129 2.17 28.67 54.84
CA HIS A 129 1.80 28.59 56.24
C HIS A 129 0.39 29.16 56.41
N SER A 130 -0.48 28.40 57.07
CA SER A 130 -1.31 28.81 58.22
C SER A 130 -2.37 27.76 58.52
#